data_AF-A0A964ZVK0-F1
#
_entry.id   AF-A0A964ZVK0-F1
#
_cell.length_a   1.000
_cell.length_b   1.000
_cell.length_c   1.000
_cell.angle_alpha   90.00
_cell.angle_beta   90.00
_cell.angle_gamma   90.00
#
_symmetry.space_group_name_H-M   'P 1'
#
loop_
_entity.id
_entity.type
_entity.pdbx_description
1 polymer ?
#
loop_
_entity_poly.entity_id
_entity_poly.type
_entity_poly.pdbx_seq_one_letter_code
_entity_poly.pdbx_strand_id
1 'polypeptide(L)' 'MNSTAGRWTLLILLLVGLDQLSKLVIVNSYALGQQTALTSWFNIVRVHNTGAAFSFLADAG' A
#
# COMPACT_ATOMS: atom_id res chain seq x y z
N MET A 1 6.73 -29.06 4.98
CA MET A 1 7.15 -27.69 5.40
C MET A 1 7.17 -27.66 6.92
N ASN A 2 8.19 -27.05 7.53
CA ASN A 2 8.23 -26.89 8.99
C ASN A 2 6.97 -26.11 9.43
N SER A 3 6.26 -26.55 10.46
CA SER A 3 4.91 -26.03 10.80
C SER A 3 4.91 -24.50 11.04
N THR A 4 6.00 -23.97 11.60
CA THR A 4 6.25 -22.55 11.77
C THR A 4 6.39 -21.81 10.43
N ALA A 5 7.20 -22.35 9.50
CA ALA A 5 7.40 -21.74 8.18
C ALA A 5 6.08 -21.67 7.39
N GLY A 6 5.26 -22.73 7.44
CA GLY A 6 3.94 -22.75 6.79
C GLY A 6 2.98 -21.69 7.32
N ARG A 7 2.95 -21.46 8.65
CA ARG A 7 2.13 -20.40 9.26
C ARG A 7 2.56 -19.00 8.82
N TRP A 8 3.86 -18.74 8.77
CA TRP A 8 4.39 -17.45 8.30
C TRP A 8 4.11 -17.23 6.82
N THR A 9 4.24 -18.26 5.98
CA THR A 9 3.88 -18.16 4.56
C THR A 9 2.41 -17.77 4.37
N LEU A 10 1.49 -18.40 5.11
CA LEU A 10 0.07 -18.05 5.04
C LEU A 10 -0.20 -16.60 5.49
N LEU A 11 0.46 -16.14 6.55
CA LEU A 11 0.34 -14.77 7.02
C LEU A 11 0.83 -13.77 5.96
N ILE A 12 1.98 -14.04 5.32
CA ILE A 12 2.51 -13.18 4.25
C ILE A 12 1.53 -13.11 3.08
N LEU A 13 0.99 -14.25 2.64
CA LEU A 13 0.02 -14.29 1.55
C LEU A 13 -1.25 -13.50 1.88
N LEU A 14 -1.74 -13.61 3.12
CA LEU A 14 -2.88 -12.83 3.58
C LEU A 14 -2.58 -11.33 3.55
N LEU A 15 -1.43 -10.90 4.07
CA LEU A 15 -1.03 -9.50 4.09
C LEU A 15 -0.88 -8.92 2.68
N VAL A 16 -0.23 -9.65 1.77
CA VAL A 16 -0.10 -9.24 0.37
C VAL A 16 -1.48 -9.18 -0.31
N GLY A 17 -2.35 -10.15 -0.06
CA GLY A 17 -3.71 -10.16 -0.59
C GLY A 17 -4.52 -8.95 -0.12
N LEU A 18 -4.47 -8.63 1.18
CA LEU A 18 -5.14 -7.46 1.75
C LEU A 18 -4.56 -6.14 1.22
N ASP A 19 -3.24 -6.05 1.07
CA ASP A 19 -2.56 -4.89 0.46
C ASP A 19 -3.08 -4.65 -0.97
N GLN A 20 -3.06 -5.67 -1.82
CA GLN A 20 -3.50 -5.54 -3.22
C GLN A 20 -4.99 -5.22 -3.33
N LEU A 21 -5.83 -5.87 -2.51
CA LEU A 21 -7.26 -5.59 -2.47
C LEU A 21 -7.53 -4.14 -2.05
N SER A 22 -6.85 -3.65 -1.01
CA SER A 22 -7.01 -2.26 -0.56
C SER A 22 -6.63 -1.25 -1.65
N LYS A 23 -5.51 -1.47 -2.36
CA LYS A 23 -5.09 -0.63 -3.49
C LYS A 23 -6.09 -0.67 -4.63
N LEU A 24 -6.61 -1.85 -4.96
CA LEU A 24 -7.61 -2.01 -6.01
C LEU A 24 -8.88 -1.21 -5.69
N VAL A 25 -9.35 -1.25 -4.44
CA VAL A 25 -10.49 -0.43 -4.01
C VAL A 25 -10.19 1.05 -4.20
N ILE A 26 -9.04 1.55 -3.73
CA ILE A 26 -8.67 2.97 -3.84
C ILE A 26 -8.57 3.42 -5.31
N VAL A 27 -7.92 2.64 -6.17
CA VAL A 27 -7.72 3.00 -7.59
C VAL A 27 -9.04 3.08 -8.36
N ASN A 28 -10.02 2.22 -8.03
CA ASN A 28 -11.31 2.22 -8.70
C ASN A 28 -12.31 3.23 -8.12
N SER A 29 -12.14 3.64 -6.85
CA SER A 29 -13.10 4.52 -6.17
C SER A 29 -12.68 6.00 -6.09
N TYR A 30 -11.39 6.31 -6.24
CA TYR A 30 -10.88 7.68 -6.07
C TYR A 30 -10.15 8.16 -7.32
N ALA A 31 -10.37 9.41 -7.73
CA ALA A 31 -9.47 10.11 -8.64
C ALA A 31 -8.12 10.38 -7.96
N LEU A 32 -7.05 10.57 -8.74
CA LEU A 32 -5.74 10.92 -8.18
C LEU A 32 -5.82 12.24 -7.41
N GLY A 33 -5.34 12.26 -6.16
CA GLY A 33 -5.42 13.41 -5.25
C GLY A 33 -6.75 13.58 -4.53
N GLN A 34 -7.79 12.80 -4.86
CA GLN A 34 -9.05 12.84 -4.14
C GLN A 34 -8.88 12.35 -2.71
N GLN A 35 -9.55 13.01 -1.77
CA GLN A 35 -9.52 12.70 -0.36
C GLN A 35 -10.92 12.58 0.26
N THR A 36 -11.06 11.69 1.24
CA THR A 36 -12.21 11.60 2.14
C THR A 36 -11.70 11.68 3.58
N ALA A 37 -12.17 12.68 4.34
CA ALA A 37 -11.88 12.78 5.76
C ALA A 37 -12.77 11.82 6.55
N LEU A 38 -12.16 10.99 7.41
CA LEU A 38 -12.89 10.06 8.28
C LEU A 38 -12.95 10.56 9.71
N THR A 39 -11.89 11.22 10.18
CA THR A 39 -11.84 11.90 11.47
C THR A 39 -11.17 13.26 11.30
N SER A 40 -11.08 14.05 12.37
CA SER A 40 -10.37 15.34 12.34
C SER A 40 -8.86 15.21 12.08
N TRP A 41 -8.27 14.02 12.18
CA TRP A 41 -6.84 13.76 12.02
C TRP A 41 -6.51 12.65 11.02
N PHE A 42 -7.51 12.00 10.40
CA PHE A 42 -7.30 10.89 9.47
C PHE A 42 -8.12 11.03 8.18
N ASN A 43 -7.42 10.92 7.05
CA ASN A 43 -7.98 10.97 5.71
C ASN A 43 -7.59 9.72 4.91
N ILE A 44 -8.48 9.29 4.03
CA ILE A 44 -8.16 8.39 2.92
C ILE A 44 -7.86 9.26 1.70
N VAL A 45 -6.70 9.08 1.08
CA VAL A 45 -6.28 9.84 -0.10
C VAL A 45 -5.67 8.90 -1.13
N ARG A 46 -6.00 9.09 -2.41
CA ARG A 46 -5.29 8.40 -3.50
C ARG A 46 -4.06 9.20 -3.92
N VAL A 47 -2.88 8.64 -3.68
CA VAL A 47 -1.60 9.14 -4.19
C VAL A 47 -0.81 8.01 -4.84
N HIS A 48 -0.06 8.32 -5.90
CA HIS A 48 0.89 7.40 -6.50
C HIS A 48 2.30 7.85 -6.17
N ASN A 49 3.06 7.03 -5.45
CA ASN A 49 4.44 7.32 -5.09
C ASN A 49 5.38 6.64 -6.10
N THR A 50 6.07 7.42 -6.93
CA THR A 50 7.07 6.95 -7.89
C THR A 50 8.48 6.85 -7.31
N GLY A 51 8.65 7.00 -5.99
CA GLY A 51 9.94 6.98 -5.31
C GLY A 51 10.44 8.35 -4.86
N ALA A 52 9.54 9.31 -4.58
CA ALA A 52 9.92 10.71 -4.30
C ALA A 52 10.82 10.87 -3.05
N ALA A 53 10.74 9.97 -2.07
CA ALA A 53 11.56 10.04 -0.85
C ALA A 53 13.06 9.85 -1.10
N PHE A 54 13.44 9.23 -2.23
CA PHE A 54 14.83 8.93 -2.58
C PHE A 54 15.23 9.53 -3.94
N SER A 55 14.54 10.58 -4.39
CA SER A 55 14.84 11.23 -5.67
C SER A 55 16.27 11.77 -5.76
N PHE A 56 16.90 12.09 -4.61
CA PHE A 56 18.32 12.48 -4.53
C PHE A 56 19.32 11.36 -4.90
N LEU A 57 18.87 10.10 -4.96
CA LEU A 57 19.66 8.95 -5.41
C LEU A 57 19.38 8.57 -6.87
N ALA A 58 18.59 9.36 -7.60
CA ALA A 58 18.19 9.02 -8.97
C ALA A 58 19.38 8.81 -9.92
N ASP A 59 20.48 9.53 -9.71
CA ASP A 59 21.72 9.44 -10.52
C ASP A 59 22.87 8.71 -9.80
N ALA A 60 22.62 8.08 -8.64
CA ALA A 60 23.67 7.49 -7.81
C ALA A 60 24.03 6.03 -8.17
N GLY A 61 23.55 5.54 -9.31
CA GLY A 61 23.66 4.14 -9.77
C GLY A 61 24.59 3.96 -10.97
#